data_AF-A0AAQ3K7H6-F1
#
_entry.id   AF-A0AAQ3K7H6-F1
#
_cell.length_a   1.000
_cell.length_b   1.000
_cell.length_c   1.000
_cell.angle_alpha   90.00
_cell.angle_beta   90.00
_cell.angle_gamma   90.00
#
_symmetry.space_group_name_H-M   'P 1'
#
loop_
_entity.id
_entity.type
_entity.pdbx_description
1 polymer ?
#
loop_
_entity_poly.entity_id
_entity_poly.type
_entity_poly.pdbx_seq_one_letter_code
_entity_poly.pdbx_strand_id
1 'polypeptide(L)'
;MYFHYYGQLLHQQNMLQDYVRTGTYYAAVIENRVDFQGRVVVDVGAGSGILSLFAAQAGAKHVYAVEASEMSEYAQRLVAGNPSLGQRITVIKGKIEEVELPEKADILISEPMGTLLVNERMLETYVIARDRFLVPDGKMFPSLGRIHLAPFSDEYLYVEIANKALFWQQHNYYGVDLTPLHGSAFQGYFSQPVVDAFDPRLLISPPVIHTLDFTCMKEEELYEIDIPLNFVSSAGTRVHGLACWFDVLFNGSSVQRWLTTAPGAPTTHWYQLRCVLAQPIYVMAGQEITGRFHLVSHSAQSYTIYLTMSAKMWGAGADQGGILQTSSCKLDLKEPYYRLSQPQPYTLQQEQQSHQQLLQSQDISPQMQDGPGPNIAVIPSHIPESLDP
;
A
#
# COMPACT_ATOMS: atom_id res chain seq x y z
N MET A 1 -9.72 -21.33 1.95
CA MET A 1 -8.96 -20.48 2.90
C MET A 1 -9.03 -19.01 2.49
N TYR A 2 -8.69 -18.64 1.24
CA TYR A 2 -8.79 -17.27 0.71
C TYR A 2 -10.16 -16.59 0.90
N PHE A 3 -11.24 -17.13 0.31
CA PHE A 3 -12.57 -16.54 0.47
C PHE A 3 -13.10 -16.57 1.91
N HIS A 4 -12.60 -17.48 2.75
CA HIS A 4 -12.98 -17.51 4.16
C HIS A 4 -12.39 -16.31 4.90
N TYR A 5 -11.13 -15.95 4.61
CA TYR A 5 -10.49 -14.74 5.14
C TYR A 5 -11.29 -13.48 4.75
N TYR A 6 -11.58 -13.30 3.45
CA TYR A 6 -12.32 -12.13 2.97
C TYR A 6 -13.81 -12.09 3.37
N GLY A 7 -14.37 -13.22 3.81
CA GLY A 7 -15.71 -13.32 4.38
C GLY A 7 -15.85 -12.78 5.81
N GLN A 8 -14.77 -12.31 6.45
CA GLN A 8 -14.82 -11.78 7.82
C GLN A 8 -14.87 -10.25 7.85
N LEU A 9 -15.78 -9.69 8.67
CA LEU A 9 -15.92 -8.24 8.83
C LEU A 9 -14.65 -7.55 9.35
N LEU A 10 -13.85 -8.25 10.18
CA LEU A 10 -12.60 -7.69 10.71
C LEU A 10 -11.63 -7.33 9.57
N HIS A 11 -11.51 -8.19 8.56
CA HIS A 11 -10.62 -7.94 7.43
C HIS A 11 -11.17 -6.83 6.52
N GLN A 12 -12.48 -6.78 6.30
CA GLN A 12 -13.12 -5.66 5.60
C GLN A 12 -12.95 -4.33 6.34
N GLN A 13 -13.06 -4.34 7.67
CA GLN A 13 -12.84 -3.16 8.49
C GLN A 13 -11.40 -2.63 8.35
N ASN A 14 -10.39 -3.51 8.41
CA ASN A 14 -8.99 -3.11 8.21
C ASN A 14 -8.79 -2.41 6.86
N MET A 15 -9.44 -2.91 5.80
CA MET A 15 -9.41 -2.32 4.47
C MET A 15 -10.14 -0.96 4.40
N LEU A 16 -11.29 -0.83 5.07
CA LEU A 16 -12.08 0.40 5.10
C LEU A 16 -11.45 1.50 5.97
N GLN A 17 -10.71 1.12 7.01
CA GLN A 17 -9.99 2.06 7.89
C GLN A 17 -8.72 2.62 7.25
N ASP A 18 -8.24 2.03 6.15
CA ASP A 18 -7.26 2.66 5.29
C ASP A 18 -7.93 3.82 4.52
N TYR A 19 -7.91 5.01 5.12
CA TYR A 19 -8.52 6.20 4.56
C TYR A 19 -7.82 6.69 3.29
N VAL A 20 -6.52 6.41 3.11
CA VAL A 20 -5.80 6.74 1.88
C VAL A 20 -6.36 5.90 0.74
N ARG A 21 -6.49 4.59 0.94
CA ARG A 21 -7.14 3.68 0.00
C ARG A 21 -8.58 4.12 -0.28
N THR A 22 -9.45 4.06 0.72
CA THR A 22 -10.90 4.21 0.52
C THR A 22 -11.25 5.62 0.06
N GLY A 23 -10.55 6.64 0.58
CA GLY A 23 -10.69 8.03 0.16
C GLY A 23 -10.26 8.27 -1.28
N THR A 24 -9.18 7.63 -1.75
CA THR A 24 -8.72 7.78 -3.15
C THR A 24 -9.71 7.14 -4.12
N TYR A 25 -10.26 5.96 -3.80
CA TYR A 25 -11.34 5.34 -4.58
C TYR A 25 -12.58 6.22 -4.64
N TYR A 26 -13.00 6.75 -3.48
CA TYR A 26 -14.13 7.69 -3.41
C TYR A 26 -13.90 8.91 -4.30
N ALA A 27 -12.74 9.57 -4.18
CA ALA A 27 -12.39 10.73 -5.00
C ALA A 27 -12.35 10.40 -6.49
N ALA A 28 -11.73 9.26 -6.87
CA ALA A 28 -11.66 8.81 -8.25
C ALA A 28 -13.05 8.67 -8.88
N VAL A 29 -14.01 8.11 -8.13
CA VAL A 29 -15.40 7.91 -8.59
C VAL A 29 -16.19 9.24 -8.62
N ILE A 30 -16.15 10.00 -7.53
CA ILE A 30 -16.98 11.20 -7.37
C ILE A 30 -16.53 12.36 -8.25
N GLU A 31 -15.23 12.54 -8.44
CA GLU A 31 -14.71 13.61 -9.29
C GLU A 31 -14.80 13.27 -10.78
N ASN A 32 -14.96 11.98 -11.11
CA ASN A 32 -15.26 11.52 -12.46
C ASN A 32 -16.72 11.06 -12.59
N ARG A 33 -17.66 11.71 -11.89
CA ARG A 33 -19.11 11.42 -11.99
C ARG A 33 -19.63 11.26 -13.42
N VAL A 34 -19.08 12.01 -14.38
CA VAL A 34 -19.43 11.92 -15.81
C VAL A 34 -19.23 10.54 -16.41
N ASP A 35 -18.27 9.78 -15.88
CA ASP A 35 -17.99 8.40 -16.29
C ASP A 35 -19.05 7.44 -15.73
N PHE A 36 -19.60 7.70 -14.54
CA PHE A 36 -20.54 6.80 -13.86
C PHE A 36 -22.02 7.15 -14.11
N GLN A 37 -22.35 8.42 -14.32
CA GLN A 37 -23.74 8.87 -14.37
C GLN A 37 -24.52 8.21 -15.51
N GLY A 38 -25.61 7.51 -15.16
CA GLY A 38 -26.46 6.81 -16.13
C GLY A 38 -25.81 5.57 -16.75
N ARG A 39 -24.64 5.13 -16.25
CA ARG A 39 -23.91 3.97 -16.75
C ARG A 39 -24.15 2.69 -15.96
N VAL A 40 -23.86 1.56 -16.58
CA VAL A 40 -23.81 0.25 -15.94
C VAL A 40 -22.40 0.00 -15.42
N VAL A 41 -22.30 -0.37 -14.14
CA VAL A 41 -21.04 -0.62 -13.46
C VAL A 41 -20.99 -2.06 -12.98
N VAL A 42 -19.82 -2.69 -13.08
CA VAL A 42 -19.54 -3.97 -12.42
C VAL A 42 -18.44 -3.77 -11.38
N ASP A 43 -18.73 -4.16 -10.15
CA ASP A 43 -17.79 -4.14 -9.02
C ASP A 43 -17.28 -5.58 -8.80
N VAL A 44 -16.00 -5.78 -9.12
CA VAL A 44 -15.33 -7.10 -9.18
C VAL A 44 -14.70 -7.40 -7.83
N GLY A 45 -15.21 -8.42 -7.13
CA GLY A 45 -14.78 -8.72 -5.76
C GLY A 45 -15.26 -7.63 -4.80
N ALA A 46 -16.57 -7.38 -4.81
CA ALA A 46 -17.17 -6.20 -4.18
C ALA A 46 -16.93 -6.12 -2.65
N GLY A 47 -16.56 -7.22 -1.99
CA GLY A 47 -16.35 -7.26 -0.55
C GLY A 47 -17.60 -6.78 0.18
N SER A 48 -17.47 -5.76 1.02
CA SER A 48 -18.61 -5.14 1.72
C SER A 48 -19.58 -4.38 0.80
N GLY A 49 -19.25 -4.17 -0.47
CA GLY A 49 -20.03 -3.38 -1.43
C GLY A 49 -19.78 -1.87 -1.38
N ILE A 50 -18.68 -1.43 -0.75
CA ILE A 50 -18.39 0.00 -0.58
C ILE A 50 -18.18 0.74 -1.91
N LEU A 51 -17.46 0.13 -2.86
CA LEU A 51 -17.20 0.72 -4.17
C LEU A 51 -18.48 0.79 -5.00
N SER A 52 -19.32 -0.24 -4.91
CA SER A 52 -20.67 -0.24 -5.47
C SER A 52 -21.53 0.92 -4.96
N LEU A 53 -21.46 1.22 -3.66
CA LEU A 53 -22.17 2.37 -3.08
C LEU A 53 -21.61 3.71 -3.60
N PHE A 54 -20.30 3.84 -3.79
CA PHE A 54 -19.70 5.04 -4.40
C PHE A 54 -20.15 5.22 -5.85
N ALA A 55 -20.18 4.15 -6.65
CA ALA A 55 -20.69 4.17 -8.02
C ALA A 55 -22.17 4.60 -8.07
N ALA A 56 -23.00 4.07 -7.16
CA ALA A 56 -24.40 4.49 -7.03
C ALA A 56 -24.52 5.98 -6.62
N GLN A 57 -23.68 6.47 -5.70
CA GLN A 57 -23.62 7.89 -5.31
C GLN A 57 -23.20 8.80 -6.48
N ALA A 58 -22.35 8.32 -7.37
CA ALA A 58 -21.95 9.02 -8.59
C ALA A 58 -23.06 9.03 -9.66
N GLY A 59 -24.16 8.31 -9.44
CA GLY A 59 -25.33 8.32 -10.31
C GLY A 59 -25.37 7.19 -11.32
N ALA A 60 -24.66 6.08 -11.09
CA ALA A 60 -24.79 4.86 -11.88
C ALA A 60 -26.27 4.50 -12.11
N LYS A 61 -26.58 4.04 -13.34
CA LYS A 61 -27.90 3.48 -13.69
C LYS A 61 -28.11 2.19 -12.93
N HIS A 62 -27.11 1.31 -12.94
CA HIS A 62 -27.13 0.05 -12.21
C HIS A 62 -25.71 -0.39 -11.86
N VAL A 63 -25.54 -1.09 -10.74
CA VAL A 63 -24.28 -1.68 -10.30
C VAL A 63 -24.49 -3.17 -10.04
N TYR A 64 -23.72 -4.02 -10.72
CA TYR A 64 -23.63 -5.44 -10.42
C TYR A 64 -22.42 -5.68 -9.52
N ALA A 65 -22.68 -5.95 -8.24
CA ALA A 65 -21.65 -6.17 -7.22
C ALA A 65 -21.39 -7.68 -7.08
N VAL A 66 -20.29 -8.18 -7.67
CA VAL A 66 -19.97 -9.61 -7.68
C VAL A 66 -19.00 -9.92 -6.55
N GLU A 67 -19.39 -10.81 -5.64
CA GLU A 67 -18.59 -11.20 -4.48
C GLU A 67 -18.66 -12.72 -4.28
N ALA A 68 -17.49 -13.38 -4.25
CA ALA A 68 -17.42 -14.84 -4.18
C ALA A 68 -17.55 -15.41 -2.76
N SER A 69 -17.19 -14.63 -1.74
CA SER A 69 -17.24 -15.04 -0.34
C SER A 69 -18.62 -14.83 0.30
N GLU A 70 -18.74 -15.25 1.55
CA GLU A 70 -19.89 -14.97 2.42
C GLU A 70 -20.05 -13.47 2.72
N MET A 71 -19.06 -12.62 2.36
CA MET A 71 -19.20 -11.17 2.47
C MET A 71 -20.35 -10.61 1.63
N SER A 72 -20.76 -11.34 0.58
CA SER A 72 -21.93 -11.01 -0.24
C SER A 72 -23.22 -10.82 0.58
N GLU A 73 -23.43 -11.59 1.66
CA GLU A 73 -24.60 -11.42 2.54
C GLU A 73 -24.54 -10.10 3.34
N TYR A 74 -23.34 -9.72 3.80
CA TYR A 74 -23.13 -8.45 4.49
C TYR A 74 -23.24 -7.28 3.53
N ALA A 75 -22.76 -7.41 2.29
CA ALA A 75 -22.93 -6.42 1.24
C ALA A 75 -24.42 -6.19 0.95
N GLN A 76 -25.22 -7.26 0.85
CA GLN A 76 -26.68 -7.15 0.71
C GLN A 76 -27.32 -6.37 1.86
N ARG A 77 -26.91 -6.65 3.11
CA ARG A 77 -27.40 -5.93 4.29
C ARG A 77 -27.01 -4.45 4.26
N LEU A 78 -25.76 -4.14 3.88
CA LEU A 78 -25.29 -2.76 3.79
C LEU A 78 -26.02 -1.98 2.69
N VAL A 79 -26.21 -2.60 1.52
CA VAL A 79 -26.99 -2.06 0.40
C VAL A 79 -28.44 -1.80 0.82
N ALA A 80 -29.09 -2.75 1.48
CA ALA A 80 -30.46 -2.61 1.98
C ALA A 80 -30.59 -1.51 3.05
N GLY A 81 -29.56 -1.31 3.88
CA GLY A 81 -29.49 -0.22 4.85
C GLY A 81 -29.34 1.17 4.24
N ASN A 82 -29.07 1.28 2.94
CA ASN A 82 -28.89 2.52 2.19
C ASN A 82 -29.89 2.63 1.03
N PRO A 83 -31.21 2.68 1.28
CA PRO A 83 -32.24 2.48 0.25
C PRO A 83 -32.21 3.50 -0.89
N SER A 84 -31.76 4.74 -0.67
CA SER A 84 -31.63 5.74 -1.73
C SER A 84 -30.59 5.39 -2.80
N LEU A 85 -29.63 4.54 -2.45
CA LEU A 85 -28.57 4.05 -3.35
C LEU A 85 -28.82 2.60 -3.75
N GLY A 86 -29.27 1.77 -2.80
CA GLY A 86 -29.32 0.33 -2.94
C GLY A 86 -30.33 -0.19 -3.97
N GLN A 87 -31.35 0.60 -4.34
CA GLN A 87 -32.29 0.25 -5.42
C GLN A 87 -31.60 0.04 -6.78
N ARG A 88 -30.36 0.54 -6.94
CA ARG A 88 -29.58 0.43 -8.17
C ARG A 88 -28.49 -0.62 -8.09
N ILE A 89 -28.38 -1.37 -7.00
CA ILE A 89 -27.29 -2.30 -6.76
C ILE A 89 -27.85 -3.72 -6.64
N THR A 90 -27.36 -4.62 -7.49
CA THR A 90 -27.62 -6.06 -7.38
C THR A 90 -26.36 -6.75 -6.90
N VAL A 91 -26.42 -7.37 -5.71
CA VAL A 91 -25.31 -8.19 -5.19
C VAL A 91 -25.45 -9.63 -5.71
N ILE A 92 -24.42 -10.12 -6.39
CA ILE A 92 -24.37 -11.45 -6.99
C ILE A 92 -23.29 -12.25 -6.27
N LYS A 93 -23.70 -13.32 -5.58
CA LYS A 93 -22.77 -14.24 -4.93
C LYS A 93 -22.20 -15.21 -5.97
N GLY A 94 -20.89 -15.19 -6.18
CA GLY A 94 -20.23 -16.09 -7.10
C GLY A 94 -18.86 -15.57 -7.55
N LYS A 95 -18.11 -16.44 -8.24
CA LYS A 95 -16.83 -16.05 -8.83
C LYS A 95 -17.05 -15.37 -10.17
N ILE A 96 -16.23 -14.38 -10.47
CA ILE A 96 -16.27 -13.61 -11.72
C ILE A 96 -16.11 -14.49 -12.95
N GLU A 97 -15.40 -15.62 -12.83
CA GLU A 97 -15.17 -16.61 -13.89
C GLU A 97 -16.41 -17.50 -14.14
N GLU A 98 -17.37 -17.53 -13.20
CA GLU A 98 -18.49 -18.49 -13.19
C GLU A 98 -19.86 -17.81 -13.33
N VAL A 99 -20.00 -16.54 -12.93
CA VAL A 99 -21.27 -15.80 -13.00
C VAL A 99 -21.59 -15.35 -14.42
N GLU A 100 -22.87 -15.05 -14.67
CA GLU A 100 -23.36 -14.39 -15.88
C GLU A 100 -24.07 -13.10 -15.51
N LEU A 101 -23.90 -12.05 -16.33
CA LEU A 101 -24.53 -10.75 -16.14
C LEU A 101 -25.54 -10.47 -17.26
N PRO A 102 -26.67 -9.79 -16.98
CA PRO A 102 -27.73 -9.58 -17.96
C PRO A 102 -27.37 -8.55 -19.05
N GLU A 103 -26.38 -7.70 -18.81
CA GLU A 103 -25.85 -6.73 -19.77
C GLU A 103 -24.36 -6.50 -19.52
N LYS A 104 -23.64 -5.98 -20.53
CA LYS A 104 -22.24 -5.55 -20.39
C LYS A 104 -22.17 -4.22 -19.62
N ALA A 105 -21.07 -3.98 -18.92
CA ALA A 105 -20.80 -2.77 -18.18
C ALA A 105 -20.08 -1.72 -19.03
N ASP A 106 -20.39 -0.44 -18.81
CA ASP A 106 -19.62 0.69 -19.30
C ASP A 106 -18.31 0.86 -18.50
N ILE A 107 -18.36 0.50 -17.20
CA ILE A 107 -17.22 0.64 -16.27
C ILE A 107 -17.06 -0.61 -15.41
N LEU A 108 -15.82 -1.05 -15.29
CA LEU A 108 -15.38 -1.99 -14.26
C LEU A 108 -14.65 -1.26 -13.15
N ILE A 109 -15.09 -1.46 -11.91
CA ILE A 109 -14.40 -1.00 -10.72
C ILE A 109 -13.97 -2.21 -9.88
N SER A 110 -12.79 -2.14 -9.30
CA SER A 110 -12.29 -3.18 -8.41
C SER A 110 -11.17 -2.65 -7.53
N GLU A 111 -10.91 -3.37 -6.45
CA GLU A 111 -9.66 -3.28 -5.70
C GLU A 111 -8.96 -4.64 -5.75
N PRO A 112 -8.18 -4.91 -6.83
CA PRO A 112 -7.53 -6.19 -7.03
C PRO A 112 -6.07 -6.23 -6.55
N MET A 113 -5.61 -5.21 -5.80
CA MET A 113 -4.20 -5.06 -5.49
C MET A 113 -3.81 -5.81 -4.21
N GLY A 114 -2.86 -6.73 -4.34
CA GLY A 114 -2.18 -7.33 -3.20
C GLY A 114 -0.86 -6.62 -2.86
N THR A 115 -0.10 -7.17 -1.91
CA THR A 115 1.30 -6.83 -1.70
C THR A 115 2.08 -6.89 -3.02
N LEU A 116 2.92 -5.89 -3.29
CA LEU A 116 3.62 -5.74 -4.58
C LEU A 116 2.66 -5.69 -5.79
N LEU A 117 1.44 -5.16 -5.63
CA LEU A 117 0.38 -5.09 -6.63
C LEU A 117 -0.23 -6.45 -7.02
N VAL A 118 0.58 -7.50 -7.14
CA VAL A 118 0.21 -8.77 -7.79
C VAL A 118 -0.12 -9.91 -6.83
N ASN A 119 0.29 -9.83 -5.54
CA ASN A 119 0.01 -10.90 -4.59
C ASN A 119 -1.50 -11.20 -4.53
N GLU A 120 -1.87 -12.43 -4.15
CA GLU A 120 -3.25 -12.93 -4.16
C GLU A 120 -3.83 -13.21 -5.55
N ARG A 121 -3.15 -12.77 -6.62
CA ARG A 121 -3.47 -13.07 -8.03
C ARG A 121 -4.87 -12.58 -8.45
N MET A 122 -5.45 -11.60 -7.75
CA MET A 122 -6.76 -11.05 -8.07
C MET A 122 -6.77 -10.22 -9.37
N LEU A 123 -5.62 -9.76 -9.85
CA LEU A 123 -5.49 -9.11 -11.16
C LEU A 123 -5.89 -10.02 -12.33
N GLU A 124 -5.71 -11.34 -12.21
CA GLU A 124 -6.16 -12.30 -13.23
C GLU A 124 -7.68 -12.23 -13.38
N THR A 125 -8.40 -12.34 -12.25
CA THR A 125 -9.85 -12.17 -12.18
C THR A 125 -10.30 -10.80 -12.69
N TYR A 126 -9.53 -9.74 -12.44
CA TYR A 126 -9.86 -8.40 -12.92
C TYR A 126 -9.76 -8.28 -14.46
N VAL A 127 -8.72 -8.87 -15.05
CA VAL A 127 -8.55 -8.95 -16.52
C VAL A 127 -9.63 -9.85 -17.14
N ILE A 128 -9.97 -10.97 -16.51
CA ILE A 128 -11.08 -11.83 -16.97
C ILE A 128 -12.40 -11.04 -16.94
N ALA A 129 -12.66 -10.26 -15.89
CA ALA A 129 -13.86 -9.43 -15.81
C ALA A 129 -13.95 -8.43 -16.96
N ARG A 130 -12.82 -7.81 -17.36
CA ARG A 130 -12.74 -6.93 -18.53
C ARG A 130 -13.22 -7.64 -19.78
N ASP A 131 -12.62 -8.78 -20.08
CA ASP A 131 -12.92 -9.51 -21.32
C ASP A 131 -14.36 -10.04 -21.35
N ARG A 132 -14.87 -10.48 -20.18
CA ARG A 132 -16.22 -11.03 -20.06
C ARG A 132 -17.31 -9.98 -19.98
N PHE A 133 -17.10 -8.86 -19.30
CA PHE A 133 -18.18 -7.97 -18.90
C PHE A 133 -18.06 -6.52 -19.37
N LEU A 134 -16.91 -6.05 -19.82
CA LEU A 134 -16.77 -4.68 -20.30
C LEU A 134 -17.24 -4.56 -21.76
N VAL A 135 -17.88 -3.44 -22.10
CA VAL A 135 -18.13 -3.04 -23.49
C VAL A 135 -16.81 -2.62 -24.18
N PRO A 136 -16.72 -2.65 -25.52
CA PRO A 136 -15.64 -1.96 -26.23
C PRO A 136 -15.55 -0.49 -25.79
N ASP A 137 -14.34 0.01 -25.58
CA ASP A 137 -14.05 1.37 -25.08
C ASP A 137 -14.61 1.69 -23.68
N GLY A 138 -15.07 0.69 -22.93
CA GLY A 138 -15.42 0.83 -21.53
C GLY A 138 -14.22 1.19 -20.66
N LYS A 139 -14.47 1.72 -19.46
CA LYS A 139 -13.41 2.16 -18.54
C LYS A 139 -13.12 1.15 -17.44
N MET A 140 -11.86 1.10 -17.01
CA MET A 140 -11.41 0.33 -15.87
C MET A 140 -10.90 1.26 -14.78
N PHE A 141 -11.38 1.03 -13.55
CA PHE A 141 -11.00 1.76 -12.35
C PHE A 141 -10.46 0.76 -11.31
N PRO A 142 -9.14 0.62 -11.15
CA PRO A 142 -8.06 1.33 -11.87
C PRO A 142 -7.81 0.83 -13.30
N SER A 143 -7.23 1.67 -14.16
CA SER A 143 -6.90 1.30 -15.56
C SER A 143 -5.47 0.81 -15.73
N LEU A 144 -4.56 1.21 -14.83
CA LEU A 144 -3.14 0.94 -14.95
C LEU A 144 -2.53 0.74 -13.57
N GLY A 145 -1.59 -0.19 -13.46
CA GLY A 145 -0.74 -0.37 -12.28
C GLY A 145 0.74 -0.18 -12.61
N ARG A 146 1.51 0.32 -11.65
CA ARG A 146 2.96 0.48 -11.75
C ARG A 146 3.63 -0.23 -10.59
N ILE A 147 4.60 -1.07 -10.87
CA ILE A 147 5.53 -1.59 -9.86
C ILE A 147 6.80 -0.75 -9.96
N HIS A 148 7.18 -0.16 -8.83
CA HIS A 148 8.40 0.62 -8.68
C HIS A 148 9.43 -0.21 -7.93
N LEU A 149 10.68 -0.20 -8.39
CA LEU A 149 11.76 -0.97 -7.78
C LEU A 149 13.00 -0.09 -7.64
N ALA A 150 13.58 -0.01 -6.44
CA ALA A 150 14.79 0.77 -6.20
C ALA A 150 15.74 0.06 -5.22
N PRO A 151 17.06 0.08 -5.45
CA PRO A 151 18.04 -0.42 -4.50
C PRO A 151 18.01 0.41 -3.21
N PHE A 152 18.19 -0.26 -2.07
CA PHE A 152 18.25 0.40 -0.76
C PHE A 152 19.49 -0.02 0.04
N SER A 153 19.86 0.85 0.99
CA SER A 153 20.92 0.61 1.97
C SER A 153 20.34 0.74 3.38
N ASP A 154 20.10 -0.40 4.04
CA ASP A 154 19.60 -0.46 5.43
C ASP A 154 20.33 -1.58 6.20
N GLU A 155 21.44 -1.21 6.84
CA GLU A 155 22.25 -2.14 7.65
C GLU A 155 21.46 -2.65 8.86
N TYR A 156 20.58 -1.82 9.44
CA TYR A 156 19.80 -2.19 10.61
C TYR A 156 18.86 -3.36 10.29
N LEU A 157 18.11 -3.26 9.19
CA LEU A 157 17.26 -4.36 8.73
C LEU A 157 18.08 -5.62 8.45
N TYR A 158 19.21 -5.49 7.75
CA TYR A 158 20.06 -6.63 7.40
C TYR A 158 20.52 -7.38 8.67
N VAL A 159 21.05 -6.64 9.64
CA VAL A 159 21.52 -7.19 10.92
C VAL A 159 20.35 -7.79 11.72
N GLU A 160 19.17 -7.16 11.72
CA GLU A 160 17.97 -7.69 12.39
C GLU A 160 17.59 -9.08 11.84
N ILE A 161 17.56 -9.25 10.51
CA ILE A 161 17.26 -10.53 9.87
C ILE A 161 18.36 -11.56 10.16
N ALA A 162 19.63 -11.17 9.99
CA ALA A 162 20.77 -12.05 10.26
C ALA A 162 20.77 -12.54 11.72
N ASN A 163 20.44 -11.66 12.66
CA ASN A 163 20.43 -11.98 14.09
C ASN A 163 19.36 -13.01 14.49
N LYS A 164 18.26 -13.14 13.73
CA LYS A 164 17.26 -14.20 13.98
C LYS A 164 17.87 -15.60 13.88
N ALA A 165 18.85 -15.77 12.99
CA ALA A 165 19.55 -17.05 12.81
C ALA A 165 20.48 -17.39 13.98
N LEU A 166 20.92 -16.41 14.79
CA LEU A 166 21.87 -16.65 15.88
C LEU A 166 21.34 -17.59 16.96
N PHE A 167 20.02 -17.70 17.12
CA PHE A 167 19.42 -18.72 17.99
C PHE A 167 19.95 -20.12 17.67
N TRP A 168 20.19 -20.41 16.40
CA TRP A 168 20.68 -21.72 15.95
C TRP A 168 22.18 -21.91 16.15
N GLN A 169 22.93 -20.90 16.61
CA GLN A 169 24.37 -21.04 16.91
C GLN A 169 24.67 -21.63 18.30
N GLN A 170 23.66 -22.13 19.00
CA GLN A 170 23.82 -22.71 20.33
C GLN A 170 24.38 -24.13 20.27
N HIS A 171 25.57 -24.34 20.85
CA HIS A 171 26.19 -25.67 20.97
C HIS A 171 25.59 -26.56 22.09
N ASN A 172 24.81 -25.99 23.00
CA ASN A 172 24.23 -26.71 24.14
C ASN A 172 22.85 -26.15 24.53
N TYR A 173 21.85 -26.38 23.69
CA TYR A 173 20.45 -26.12 24.00
C TYR A 173 19.85 -27.35 24.69
N TYR A 174 19.81 -27.35 26.03
CA TYR A 174 19.37 -28.48 26.84
C TYR A 174 20.09 -29.81 26.52
N GLY A 175 21.40 -29.77 26.25
CA GLY A 175 22.20 -30.93 25.88
C GLY A 175 22.25 -31.24 24.38
N VAL A 176 21.68 -30.37 23.53
CA VAL A 176 21.62 -30.56 22.06
C VAL A 176 22.36 -29.44 21.34
N ASP A 177 23.21 -29.79 20.38
CA ASP A 177 23.86 -28.82 19.48
C ASP A 177 22.92 -28.45 18.32
N LEU A 178 22.52 -27.17 18.25
CA LEU A 178 21.63 -26.64 17.21
C LEU A 178 22.38 -26.13 15.97
N THR A 179 23.71 -25.99 16.04
CA THR A 179 24.52 -25.39 14.97
C THR A 179 24.41 -26.05 13.59
N PRO A 180 24.14 -27.36 13.46
CA PRO A 180 23.91 -27.97 12.14
C PRO A 180 22.74 -27.35 11.36
N LEU A 181 21.79 -26.67 12.02
CA LEU A 181 20.62 -26.04 11.39
C LEU A 181 20.82 -24.54 11.10
N HIS A 182 21.90 -23.92 11.58
CA HIS A 182 22.14 -22.48 11.43
C HIS A 182 22.12 -22.02 9.97
N GLY A 183 22.80 -22.73 9.08
CA GLY A 183 22.87 -22.35 7.66
C GLY A 183 21.49 -22.37 6.98
N SER A 184 20.67 -23.39 7.27
CA SER A 184 19.30 -23.50 6.74
C SER A 184 18.39 -22.41 7.31
N ALA A 185 18.49 -22.12 8.60
CA ALA A 185 17.73 -21.05 9.24
C ALA A 185 18.09 -19.67 8.67
N PHE A 186 19.40 -19.39 8.53
CA PHE A 186 19.88 -18.14 7.92
C PHE A 186 19.31 -17.95 6.52
N GLN A 187 19.41 -18.95 5.65
CA GLN A 187 18.80 -18.88 4.31
C GLN A 187 17.28 -18.72 4.37
N GLY A 188 16.60 -19.43 5.27
CA GLY A 188 15.16 -19.32 5.48
C GLY A 188 14.71 -17.88 5.81
N TYR A 189 15.43 -17.20 6.71
CA TYR A 189 15.10 -15.81 7.06
C TYR A 189 15.33 -14.83 5.90
N PHE A 190 16.35 -15.05 5.06
CA PHE A 190 16.60 -14.22 3.86
C PHE A 190 15.72 -14.58 2.65
N SER A 191 14.99 -15.70 2.70
CA SER A 191 13.98 -16.09 1.71
C SER A 191 12.59 -15.48 1.97
N GLN A 192 12.42 -14.72 3.06
CA GLN A 192 11.18 -13.99 3.33
C GLN A 192 11.32 -12.53 2.92
N PRO A 193 10.46 -12.02 2.03
CA PRO A 193 10.43 -10.59 1.77
C PRO A 193 9.83 -9.87 2.99
N VAL A 194 10.30 -8.65 3.24
CA VAL A 194 9.86 -7.86 4.40
C VAL A 194 8.80 -6.86 3.96
N VAL A 195 7.70 -6.78 4.72
CA VAL A 195 6.64 -5.78 4.50
C VAL A 195 6.66 -4.79 5.65
N ASP A 196 7.02 -3.54 5.36
CA ASP A 196 6.97 -2.42 6.30
C ASP A 196 7.07 -1.06 5.61
N ALA A 197 6.83 0.01 6.39
CA ALA A 197 7.14 1.37 5.97
C ALA A 197 8.61 1.69 6.27
N PHE A 198 9.27 2.40 5.35
CA PHE A 198 10.65 2.82 5.54
C PHE A 198 10.90 4.24 5.04
N ASP A 199 12.00 4.83 5.50
CA ASP A 199 12.41 6.18 5.10
C ASP A 199 12.92 6.20 3.65
N PRO A 200 12.35 6.99 2.73
CA PRO A 200 12.77 7.04 1.33
C PRO A 200 14.24 7.45 1.14
N ARG A 201 14.89 8.05 2.14
CA ARG A 201 16.34 8.37 2.12
C ARG A 201 17.23 7.14 2.13
N LEU A 202 16.70 5.96 2.44
CA LEU A 202 17.43 4.69 2.34
C LEU A 202 17.62 4.23 0.88
N LEU A 203 16.86 4.82 -0.07
CA LEU A 203 17.00 4.53 -1.49
C LEU A 203 18.26 5.19 -2.06
N ILE A 204 18.97 4.46 -2.90
CA ILE A 204 20.27 4.90 -3.45
C ILE A 204 20.20 5.19 -4.96
N SER A 205 19.01 5.11 -5.56
CA SER A 205 18.76 5.56 -6.93
C SER A 205 17.27 5.86 -7.12
N PRO A 206 16.90 6.61 -8.17
CA PRO A 206 15.53 6.61 -8.66
C PRO A 206 15.05 5.18 -8.99
N PRO A 207 13.73 4.91 -8.91
CA PRO A 207 13.20 3.59 -9.22
C PRO A 207 13.15 3.30 -10.72
N VAL A 208 13.28 2.02 -11.05
CA VAL A 208 12.77 1.47 -12.31
C VAL A 208 11.26 1.28 -12.15
N ILE A 209 10.52 1.54 -13.22
CA ILE A 209 9.05 1.44 -13.24
C ILE A 209 8.65 0.39 -14.27
N HIS A 210 7.94 -0.64 -13.82
CA HIS A 210 7.26 -1.60 -14.67
C HIS A 210 5.76 -1.31 -14.68
N THR A 211 5.16 -1.24 -15.87
CA THR A 211 3.77 -0.81 -16.04
C THR A 211 2.91 -1.97 -16.54
N LEU A 212 1.80 -2.21 -15.86
CA LEU A 212 0.75 -3.14 -16.25
C LEU A 212 -0.47 -2.32 -16.70
N ASP A 213 -0.81 -2.40 -17.98
CA ASP A 213 -2.00 -1.76 -18.53
C ASP A 213 -3.17 -2.74 -18.50
N PHE A 214 -4.04 -2.59 -17.49
CA PHE A 214 -5.18 -3.48 -17.29
C PHE A 214 -6.19 -3.40 -18.43
N THR A 215 -6.16 -2.37 -19.28
CA THR A 215 -7.11 -2.21 -20.39
C THR A 215 -6.81 -3.11 -21.58
N CYS A 216 -5.55 -3.56 -21.74
CA CYS A 216 -5.14 -4.35 -22.91
C CYS A 216 -4.31 -5.59 -22.59
N MET A 217 -3.72 -5.70 -21.39
CA MET A 217 -2.90 -6.86 -21.03
C MET A 217 -3.72 -8.16 -21.01
N LYS A 218 -3.08 -9.28 -21.29
CA LYS A 218 -3.70 -10.60 -21.18
C LYS A 218 -3.46 -11.21 -19.81
N GLU A 219 -4.34 -12.14 -19.43
CA GLU A 219 -4.22 -12.88 -18.17
C GLU A 219 -2.87 -13.61 -18.08
N GLU A 220 -2.40 -14.22 -19.18
CA GLU A 220 -1.18 -15.03 -19.17
C GLU A 220 0.09 -14.21 -18.91
N GLU A 221 0.06 -12.90 -19.16
CA GLU A 221 1.17 -11.98 -18.85
C GLU A 221 1.36 -11.80 -17.34
N LEU A 222 0.37 -12.17 -16.52
CA LEU A 222 0.50 -12.19 -15.06
C LEU A 222 1.15 -13.47 -14.55
N TYR A 223 1.31 -14.53 -15.36
CA TYR A 223 1.89 -15.78 -14.87
C TYR A 223 3.40 -15.68 -14.66
N GLU A 224 4.07 -14.88 -15.50
CA GLU A 224 5.50 -14.62 -15.46
C GLU A 224 5.75 -13.14 -15.75
N ILE A 225 6.22 -12.39 -14.76
CA ILE A 225 6.54 -10.97 -14.90
C ILE A 225 8.05 -10.80 -14.79
N ASP A 226 8.67 -10.40 -15.88
CA ASP A 226 10.13 -10.22 -15.97
C ASP A 226 10.51 -8.74 -16.11
N ILE A 227 11.23 -8.23 -15.11
CA ILE A 227 11.60 -6.82 -15.03
C ILE A 227 13.14 -6.71 -15.06
N PRO A 228 13.74 -6.25 -16.16
CA PRO A 228 15.17 -5.94 -16.19
C PRO A 228 15.46 -4.75 -15.29
N LEU A 229 16.54 -4.86 -14.52
CA LEU A 229 16.96 -3.83 -13.57
C LEU A 229 18.19 -3.10 -14.10
N ASN A 230 18.14 -1.78 -14.07
CA ASN A 230 19.28 -0.93 -14.35
C ASN A 230 19.20 0.35 -13.49
N PHE A 231 20.20 0.55 -12.65
CA PHE A 231 20.30 1.67 -11.72
C PHE A 231 21.69 2.30 -11.78
N VAL A 232 21.76 3.58 -11.42
CA VAL A 232 23.01 4.27 -11.14
C VAL A 232 22.98 4.70 -9.68
N SER A 233 23.94 4.22 -8.88
CA SER A 233 24.00 4.56 -7.46
C SER A 233 24.30 6.05 -7.26
N SER A 234 23.53 6.72 -6.42
CA SER A 234 23.75 8.12 -6.04
C SER A 234 24.84 8.29 -4.97
N ALA A 235 25.22 7.19 -4.29
CA ALA A 235 26.15 7.22 -3.17
C ALA A 235 27.07 5.98 -3.14
N GLY A 236 28.21 6.11 -2.47
CA GLY A 236 29.04 4.97 -2.09
C GLY A 236 28.48 4.29 -0.85
N THR A 237 28.05 3.03 -0.96
CA THR A 237 27.39 2.32 0.14
C THR A 237 27.33 0.80 -0.09
N ARG A 238 26.82 0.08 0.91
CA ARG A 238 26.45 -1.33 0.86
C ARG A 238 24.97 -1.46 0.51
N VAL A 239 24.66 -2.02 -0.65
CA VAL A 239 23.29 -2.26 -1.13
C VAL A 239 22.78 -3.53 -0.49
N HIS A 240 21.77 -3.38 0.37
CA HIS A 240 21.21 -4.47 1.17
C HIS A 240 20.08 -5.20 0.44
N GLY A 241 19.52 -4.62 -0.61
CA GLY A 241 18.48 -5.26 -1.39
C GLY A 241 17.73 -4.32 -2.31
N LEU A 242 16.53 -4.78 -2.70
CA LEU A 242 15.61 -4.05 -3.57
C LEU A 242 14.31 -3.75 -2.82
N ALA A 243 13.93 -2.48 -2.78
CA ALA A 243 12.65 -2.03 -2.24
C ALA A 243 11.66 -1.89 -3.39
N CYS A 244 10.42 -2.29 -3.14
CA CYS A 244 9.36 -2.30 -4.12
C CYS A 244 8.07 -1.71 -3.55
N TRP A 245 7.35 -0.97 -4.37
CA TRP A 245 6.03 -0.42 -4.07
C TRP A 245 5.22 -0.33 -5.36
N PHE A 246 3.97 0.09 -5.25
CA PHE A 246 3.13 0.25 -6.43
C PHE A 246 2.25 1.50 -6.40
N ASP A 247 1.88 1.92 -7.60
CA ASP A 247 0.87 2.94 -7.84
C ASP A 247 -0.21 2.38 -8.76
N VAL A 248 -1.46 2.83 -8.61
CA VAL A 248 -2.52 2.57 -9.59
C VAL A 248 -3.18 3.86 -10.04
N LEU A 249 -3.52 3.92 -11.33
CA LEU A 249 -4.15 5.05 -11.98
C LEU A 249 -5.63 4.79 -12.22
N PHE A 250 -6.46 5.72 -11.78
CA PHE A 250 -7.84 5.87 -12.21
C PHE A 250 -7.88 6.92 -13.33
N ASN A 251 -7.87 6.46 -14.59
CA ASN A 251 -7.84 7.34 -15.76
C ASN A 251 -9.24 7.85 -16.14
N GLY A 252 -9.79 8.68 -15.27
CA GLY A 252 -11.11 9.28 -15.46
C GLY A 252 -11.15 10.38 -16.52
N SER A 253 -12.34 10.65 -17.07
CA SER A 253 -12.51 11.63 -18.16
C SER A 253 -12.41 13.07 -17.69
N SER A 254 -12.67 13.33 -16.40
CA SER A 254 -12.56 14.68 -15.83
C SER A 254 -11.18 14.88 -15.21
N VAL A 255 -10.72 13.92 -14.41
CA VAL A 255 -9.44 13.99 -13.70
C VAL A 255 -8.79 12.60 -13.59
N GLN A 256 -7.46 12.60 -13.69
CA GLN A 256 -6.63 11.43 -13.35
C GLN A 256 -6.35 11.40 -11.86
N ARG A 257 -6.57 10.25 -11.22
CA ARG A 257 -6.25 10.03 -9.80
C ARG A 257 -5.27 8.88 -9.64
N TRP A 258 -4.27 9.08 -8.79
CA TRP A 258 -3.29 8.06 -8.44
C TRP A 258 -3.49 7.65 -6.98
N LEU A 259 -3.56 6.35 -6.75
CA LEU A 259 -3.34 5.76 -5.42
C LEU A 259 -1.89 5.26 -5.41
N THR A 260 -1.08 5.80 -4.51
CA THR A 260 0.34 5.44 -4.38
C THR A 260 0.61 4.77 -3.04
N THR A 261 1.51 3.80 -3.06
CA THR A 261 2.09 3.16 -1.87
C THR A 261 3.56 3.50 -1.69
N ALA A 262 4.04 4.57 -2.34
CA ALA A 262 5.44 4.97 -2.31
C ALA A 262 5.95 5.29 -0.89
N PRO A 263 7.22 4.98 -0.58
CA PRO A 263 7.81 5.37 0.69
C PRO A 263 7.81 6.90 0.83
N GLY A 264 7.47 7.39 2.02
CA GLY A 264 7.32 8.83 2.30
C GLY A 264 5.95 9.42 1.95
N ALA A 265 5.09 8.70 1.22
CA ALA A 265 3.67 9.02 1.14
C ALA A 265 2.94 8.58 2.42
N PRO A 266 1.70 9.05 2.68
CA PRO A 266 0.87 8.52 3.76
C PRO A 266 0.76 6.99 3.69
N THR A 267 1.06 6.31 4.80
CA THR A 267 1.10 4.85 4.85
C THR A 267 -0.27 4.24 4.56
N THR A 268 -0.29 3.24 3.69
CA THR A 268 -1.43 2.36 3.43
C THR A 268 -1.20 1.00 4.11
N HIS A 269 -2.24 0.18 4.21
CA HIS A 269 -2.12 -1.16 4.79
C HIS A 269 -1.22 -2.12 3.98
N TRP A 270 -0.92 -1.80 2.71
CA TRP A 270 0.01 -2.56 1.89
C TRP A 270 1.48 -2.33 2.27
N TYR A 271 1.79 -1.19 2.90
CA TYR A 271 3.16 -0.74 3.15
C TYR A 271 4.03 -0.81 1.88
N GLN A 272 5.32 -1.11 2.03
CA GLN A 272 6.22 -1.42 0.93
C GLN A 272 6.82 -2.82 1.14
N LEU A 273 7.34 -3.43 0.06
CA LEU A 273 8.04 -4.71 0.09
C LEU A 273 9.56 -4.47 0.02
N ARG A 274 10.36 -5.19 0.80
CA ARG A 274 11.83 -5.16 0.72
C ARG A 274 12.37 -6.58 0.58
N CYS A 275 13.05 -6.84 -0.54
CA CYS A 275 13.77 -8.08 -0.81
C CYS A 275 15.22 -7.91 -0.36
N VAL A 276 15.58 -8.54 0.76
CA VAL A 276 16.93 -8.40 1.37
C VAL A 276 17.88 -9.45 0.82
N LEU A 277 19.06 -9.03 0.37
CA LEU A 277 20.10 -9.91 -0.13
C LEU A 277 20.86 -10.54 1.05
N ALA A 278 21.02 -11.86 1.05
CA ALA A 278 21.87 -12.56 2.03
C ALA A 278 23.33 -12.11 1.95
N GLN A 279 23.80 -11.77 0.75
CA GLN A 279 25.11 -11.17 0.47
C GLN A 279 24.90 -9.78 -0.13
N PRO A 280 24.95 -8.70 0.65
CA PRO A 280 24.86 -7.34 0.13
C PRO A 280 26.02 -7.01 -0.82
N ILE A 281 25.79 -6.12 -1.78
CA ILE A 281 26.81 -5.70 -2.77
C ILE A 281 27.34 -4.31 -2.43
N TYR A 282 28.64 -4.07 -2.61
CA TYR A 282 29.23 -2.74 -2.42
C TYR A 282 29.26 -1.96 -3.72
N VAL A 283 28.85 -0.69 -3.66
CA VAL A 283 28.83 0.22 -4.81
C VAL A 283 29.42 1.57 -4.45
N MET A 284 29.95 2.27 -5.47
CA MET A 284 30.41 3.65 -5.42
C MET A 284 29.36 4.58 -6.05
N ALA A 285 29.43 5.88 -5.74
CA ALA A 285 28.61 6.87 -6.43
C ALA A 285 28.90 6.87 -7.94
N GLY A 286 27.86 6.88 -8.76
CA GLY A 286 27.94 6.78 -10.21
C GLY A 286 28.13 5.36 -10.75
N GLN A 287 28.24 4.34 -9.90
CA GLN A 287 28.39 2.95 -10.35
C GLN A 287 27.06 2.35 -10.79
N GLU A 288 27.09 1.61 -11.90
CA GLU A 288 25.92 0.93 -12.46
C GLU A 288 25.62 -0.38 -11.70
N ILE A 289 24.35 -0.58 -11.37
CA ILE A 289 23.80 -1.80 -10.81
C ILE A 289 22.80 -2.36 -11.82
N THR A 290 23.06 -3.56 -12.33
CA THR A 290 22.18 -4.26 -13.26
C THR A 290 21.59 -5.51 -12.63
N GLY A 291 20.50 -6.03 -13.17
CA GLY A 291 19.90 -7.22 -12.62
C GLY A 291 18.62 -7.64 -13.30
N ARG A 292 17.91 -8.55 -12.63
CA ARG A 292 16.62 -9.07 -13.06
C ARG A 292 15.75 -9.29 -11.84
N PHE A 293 14.52 -8.78 -11.88
CA PHE A 293 13.47 -9.06 -10.92
C PHE A 293 12.37 -9.83 -11.61
N HIS A 294 12.26 -11.12 -11.28
CA HIS A 294 11.43 -12.06 -12.01
C HIS A 294 10.43 -12.73 -11.08
N LEU A 295 9.15 -12.57 -11.37
CA LEU A 295 8.03 -13.11 -10.60
C LEU A 295 7.41 -14.28 -11.36
N VAL A 296 7.29 -15.43 -10.70
CA VAL A 296 6.62 -16.61 -11.26
C VAL A 296 5.45 -16.98 -10.38
N SER A 297 4.24 -16.95 -10.93
CA SER A 297 3.02 -17.30 -10.22
C SER A 297 3.00 -18.79 -9.82
N HIS A 298 2.30 -19.12 -8.73
CA HIS A 298 2.08 -20.51 -8.33
C HIS A 298 0.69 -20.73 -7.74
N SER A 299 0.36 -22.00 -7.50
CA SER A 299 -0.98 -22.47 -7.09
C SER A 299 -1.43 -22.01 -5.71
N ALA A 300 -0.54 -21.46 -4.89
CA ALA A 300 -0.88 -20.90 -3.57
C ALA A 300 -1.44 -19.46 -3.64
N GLN A 301 -1.86 -19.01 -4.83
CA GLN A 301 -2.35 -17.64 -5.07
C GLN A 301 -1.29 -16.58 -4.75
N SER A 302 -0.06 -16.79 -5.19
CA SER A 302 1.05 -15.88 -4.97
C SER A 302 2.16 -16.10 -6.01
N TYR A 303 3.32 -15.48 -5.77
CA TYR A 303 4.48 -15.47 -6.64
C TYR A 303 5.75 -15.88 -5.90
N THR A 304 6.59 -16.66 -6.58
CA THR A 304 7.99 -16.78 -6.24
C THR A 304 8.76 -15.65 -6.90
N ILE A 305 9.55 -14.93 -6.10
CA ILE A 305 10.42 -13.84 -6.54
C ILE A 305 11.83 -14.38 -6.75
N TYR A 306 12.38 -14.19 -7.95
CA TYR A 306 13.78 -14.40 -8.27
C TYR A 306 14.43 -13.04 -8.51
N LEU A 307 15.32 -12.63 -7.60
CA LEU A 307 16.07 -11.39 -7.70
C LEU A 307 17.53 -11.70 -7.95
N THR A 308 18.12 -11.05 -8.94
CA THR A 308 19.58 -10.97 -9.13
C THR A 308 19.98 -9.52 -9.29
N MET A 309 21.02 -9.10 -8.57
CA MET A 309 21.62 -7.78 -8.66
C MET A 309 23.14 -7.89 -8.79
N SER A 310 23.70 -7.11 -9.68
CA SER A 310 25.12 -7.12 -10.02
C SER A 310 25.66 -5.70 -10.11
N ALA A 311 26.78 -5.43 -9.44
CA ALA A 311 27.52 -4.19 -9.59
C ALA A 311 28.53 -4.35 -10.73
N LYS A 312 28.50 -3.46 -11.72
CA LYS A 312 29.50 -3.47 -12.82
C LYS A 312 30.85 -2.95 -12.35
N MET A 313 31.94 -3.36 -12.99
CA MET A 313 33.27 -2.83 -12.73
C MET A 313 33.29 -1.30 -12.86
N TRP A 314 34.05 -0.65 -12.00
CA TRP A 314 34.11 0.82 -11.88
C TRP A 314 35.59 1.25 -11.75
N GLY A 315 35.99 2.33 -12.45
CA GLY A 315 37.34 2.91 -12.37
C GLY A 315 38.14 2.89 -13.68
N ALA A 316 39.30 3.56 -13.68
CA ALA A 316 40.20 3.63 -14.83
C ALA A 316 40.83 2.24 -15.12
N GLY A 317 40.65 1.73 -16.33
CA GLY A 317 41.16 0.42 -16.76
C GLY A 317 40.18 -0.75 -16.60
N ALA A 318 38.95 -0.51 -16.14
CA ALA A 318 37.89 -1.50 -16.20
C ALA A 318 37.35 -1.60 -17.64
N ASP A 319 37.35 -2.80 -18.23
CA ASP A 319 36.59 -3.06 -19.45
C ASP A 319 35.12 -2.70 -19.17
N GLN A 320 34.59 -1.72 -19.92
CA GLN A 320 33.21 -1.26 -19.80
C GLN A 320 32.27 -2.46 -20.02
N GLY A 321 31.75 -3.03 -18.93
CA GLY A 321 30.79 -4.16 -18.98
C GLY A 321 31.09 -5.36 -18.06
N GLY A 322 32.27 -5.46 -17.43
CA GLY A 322 32.54 -6.56 -16.50
C GLY A 322 31.68 -6.49 -15.22
N ILE A 323 31.37 -7.64 -14.61
CA ILE A 323 30.64 -7.72 -13.33
C ILE A 323 31.63 -7.91 -12.18
N LEU A 324 31.55 -7.05 -11.16
CA LEU A 324 32.43 -7.08 -9.98
C LEU A 324 31.87 -7.96 -8.85
N GLN A 325 30.58 -7.79 -8.56
CA GLN A 325 29.86 -8.49 -7.50
C GLN A 325 28.47 -8.86 -8.02
N THR A 326 27.98 -10.04 -7.64
CA THR A 326 26.61 -10.47 -7.91
C THR A 326 26.02 -11.08 -6.65
N SER A 327 24.76 -10.78 -6.41
CA SER A 327 23.97 -11.41 -5.37
C SER A 327 22.60 -11.78 -5.92
N SER A 328 22.12 -12.96 -5.54
CA SER A 328 20.84 -13.49 -5.96
C SER A 328 20.09 -14.07 -4.79
N CYS A 329 18.76 -13.97 -4.81
CA CYS A 329 17.89 -14.60 -3.82
C CYS A 329 16.59 -15.09 -4.47
N LYS A 330 16.00 -16.08 -3.81
CA LYS A 330 14.68 -16.62 -4.09
C LYS A 330 13.81 -16.36 -2.88
N LEU A 331 12.70 -15.65 -3.07
CA LEU A 331 11.75 -15.32 -2.01
C LEU A 331 10.35 -15.83 -2.36
N ASP A 332 9.54 -16.11 -1.34
CA ASP A 332 8.13 -16.44 -1.52
C ASP A 332 7.27 -15.26 -1.05
N LEU A 333 6.45 -14.71 -1.94
CA LEU A 333 5.56 -13.59 -1.63
C LEU A 333 4.33 -14.03 -0.83
N LYS A 334 4.09 -15.34 -0.68
CA LYS A 334 2.91 -15.86 0.03
C LYS A 334 2.95 -15.56 1.52
N GLU A 335 4.12 -15.68 2.13
CA GLU A 335 4.32 -15.55 3.58
C GLU A 335 5.42 -14.51 3.88
N PRO A 336 5.16 -13.22 3.59
CA PRO A 336 6.11 -12.17 3.88
C PRO A 336 6.25 -11.97 5.39
N TYR A 337 7.41 -11.47 5.80
CA TYR A 337 7.64 -11.03 7.17
C TYR A 337 7.09 -9.61 7.35
N TYR A 338 5.93 -9.47 8.00
CA TYR A 338 5.38 -8.18 8.37
C TYR A 338 6.17 -7.58 9.55
N ARG A 339 6.99 -6.57 9.25
CA ARG A 339 7.82 -5.87 10.24
C ARG A 339 7.10 -4.62 10.69
N LEU A 340 6.06 -4.81 11.49
CA LEU A 340 5.38 -3.69 12.14
C LEU A 340 6.31 -3.16 13.24
N SER A 341 6.93 -2.00 13.02
CA SER A 341 7.53 -1.25 14.11
C SER A 341 6.46 -1.12 15.18
N GLN A 342 6.70 -1.65 16.39
CA GLN A 342 5.83 -1.34 17.51
C GLN A 342 5.62 0.18 17.50
N PRO A 343 4.40 0.70 17.67
CA PRO A 343 4.26 2.10 17.99
C PRO A 343 5.20 2.33 19.18
N GLN A 344 6.11 3.29 19.07
CA GLN A 344 6.73 3.80 20.29
C GLN A 344 5.57 4.06 21.26
N PRO A 345 5.62 3.56 22.50
CA PRO A 345 4.54 3.82 23.43
C PRO A 345 4.39 5.34 23.50
N TYR A 346 3.29 5.84 22.93
CA TYR A 346 2.87 7.21 23.10
C TYR A 346 2.81 7.40 24.61
N THR A 347 3.77 8.14 25.15
CA THR A 347 3.75 8.54 26.54
C THR A 347 2.62 9.56 26.64
N LEU A 348 1.45 9.10 27.07
CA LEU A 348 0.26 9.88 27.45
C LEU A 348 0.51 10.91 28.57
N GLN A 349 1.75 11.32 28.83
CA GLN A 349 2.11 12.22 29.91
C GLN A 349 2.18 13.70 29.51
N GLN A 350 2.22 14.06 28.22
CA GLN A 350 2.28 15.48 27.81
C GLN A 350 0.91 16.13 27.52
N GLU A 351 -0.13 15.36 27.18
CA GLU A 351 -1.49 15.91 27.03
C GLU A 351 -2.29 15.96 28.34
N GLN A 352 -1.98 15.10 29.32
CA GLN A 352 -2.63 15.17 30.64
C GLN A 352 -2.14 16.36 31.49
N GLN A 353 -0.88 16.80 31.34
CA GLN A 353 -0.39 17.99 32.05
C GLN A 353 -0.92 19.30 31.46
N SER A 354 -1.11 19.36 30.14
CA SER A 354 -1.70 20.55 29.48
C SER A 354 -3.21 20.67 29.72
N HIS A 355 -3.95 19.55 29.81
CA HIS A 355 -5.37 19.60 30.23
C HIS A 355 -5.58 19.81 31.74
N GLN A 356 -4.70 19.34 32.62
CA GLN A 356 -4.82 19.65 34.07
C GLN A 356 -4.48 21.11 34.40
N GLN A 357 -3.58 21.77 33.67
CA GLN A 357 -3.30 23.21 33.87
C GLN A 357 -4.42 24.13 33.35
N LEU A 358 -5.16 23.71 32.32
CA LEU A 358 -6.34 24.43 31.82
C LEU A 358 -7.58 24.24 32.70
N LEU A 359 -7.69 23.14 33.44
CA LEU A 359 -8.78 22.90 34.40
C LEU A 359 -8.53 23.55 35.77
N GLN A 360 -7.28 23.70 36.21
CA GLN A 360 -6.95 24.39 37.48
C GLN A 360 -7.03 25.92 37.41
N SER A 361 -7.13 26.51 36.22
CA SER A 361 -7.23 27.97 36.03
C SER A 361 -8.69 28.49 35.97
N GLN A 362 -9.69 27.61 36.07
CA GLN A 362 -11.11 28.01 36.05
C GLN A 362 -11.84 27.91 37.41
N ASP A 363 -11.17 27.47 38.49
CA ASP A 363 -11.74 27.48 39.85
C ASP A 363 -11.08 28.56 40.72
N ILE A 364 -11.35 29.82 40.41
CA ILE A 364 -11.24 30.92 41.39
C ILE A 364 -12.52 31.75 41.30
N SER A 365 -13.51 31.38 42.11
CA SER A 365 -14.70 32.22 42.35
C SER A 365 -14.35 33.33 43.36
N PRO A 366 -14.76 34.59 43.11
CA PRO A 366 -14.46 35.71 44.01
C PRO A 366 -15.38 35.70 45.24
N GLN A 367 -14.80 35.72 46.44
CA GLN A 367 -15.53 35.97 47.68
C GLN A 367 -15.98 37.44 47.73
N MET A 368 -17.29 37.65 47.86
CA MET A 368 -17.88 38.95 48.22
C MET A 368 -17.66 39.22 49.71
N GLN A 369 -17.12 40.40 50.04
CA GLN A 369 -17.27 41.00 51.36
C GLN A 369 -17.62 42.48 51.21
N ASP A 370 -18.74 42.86 51.81
CA ASP A 370 -19.28 44.22 51.94
C ASP A 370 -18.41 45.12 52.85
N GLY A 371 -18.32 46.41 52.49
CA GLY A 371 -17.81 47.48 53.35
C GLY A 371 -17.90 48.87 52.66
N PRO A 372 -18.41 49.95 53.31
CA PRO A 372 -18.92 51.13 52.62
C PRO A 372 -17.92 52.30 52.48
N GLY A 373 -17.90 52.93 51.28
CA GLY A 373 -17.45 54.28 50.80
C GLY A 373 -16.38 55.13 51.55
N PRO A 374 -16.06 56.37 51.11
CA PRO A 374 -16.38 57.08 49.85
C PRO A 374 -15.14 57.77 49.19
N ASN A 375 -15.38 58.47 48.07
CA ASN A 375 -14.73 59.70 47.55
C ASN A 375 -14.02 59.67 46.16
N ILE A 376 -14.59 60.49 45.24
CA ILE A 376 -14.00 61.61 44.47
C ILE A 376 -12.72 61.30 43.65
N ALA A 377 -12.49 61.70 42.39
CA ALA A 377 -13.22 62.25 41.25
C ALA A 377 -12.18 62.40 40.08
N VAL A 378 -12.68 62.67 38.87
CA VAL A 378 -12.03 63.38 37.73
C VAL A 378 -11.05 62.64 36.78
N ILE A 379 -11.57 62.31 35.58
CA ILE A 379 -11.13 62.49 34.15
C ILE A 379 -9.84 63.35 33.89
N PRO A 380 -9.25 63.52 32.66
CA PRO A 380 -9.31 62.79 31.38
C PRO A 380 -7.98 62.54 30.60
N SER A 381 -8.10 61.70 29.56
CA SER A 381 -7.57 61.73 28.17
C SER A 381 -6.25 62.42 27.78
N HIS A 382 -5.50 61.80 26.85
CA HIS A 382 -5.15 62.45 25.58
C HIS A 382 -4.65 61.44 24.51
N ILE A 383 -5.27 61.51 23.32
CA ILE A 383 -4.77 61.08 22.00
C ILE A 383 -4.03 62.28 21.39
N PRO A 384 -3.09 62.07 20.43
CA PRO A 384 -3.40 62.56 19.08
C PRO A 384 -2.93 61.65 17.92
N GLU A 385 -3.72 61.69 16.84
CA GLU A 385 -3.43 61.24 15.47
C GLU A 385 -2.56 62.25 14.69
N SER A 386 -1.87 61.78 13.64
CA SER A 386 -1.73 62.38 12.28
C SER A 386 -0.74 61.53 11.46
N LEU A 387 -1.16 60.87 10.37
CA LEU A 387 -1.30 61.32 8.95
C LEU A 387 0.04 61.50 8.20
N ASP A 388 0.39 60.46 7.41
CA ASP A 388 0.75 60.40 5.97
C ASP A 388 1.77 61.39 5.33
N PRO A 389 2.39 61.04 4.17
CA PRO A 389 2.03 60.01 3.18
C PRO A 389 3.03 58.87 2.92
#